data_AF-A0A9X8YPV6-F1
#
_entry.id   AF-A0A9X8YPV6-F1
#
_cell.length_a   1.000
_cell.length_b   1.000
_cell.length_c   1.000
_cell.angle_alpha   90.00
_cell.angle_beta   90.00
_cell.angle_gamma   90.00
#
_symmetry.space_group_name_H-M   'P 1'
#
loop_
_entity.id
_entity.type
_entity.pdbx_description
1 polymer ?
#
loop_
_entity_poly.entity_id
_entity_poly.type
_entity_poly.pdbx_seq_one_letter_code
_entity_poly.pdbx_strand_id
1 'polypeptide(L)'
;SITAVHLKDTVAVGPGSAGQFRDVPFGEGCVDFAHAFAVLNALGYRGPYLLEMWAREDGQDKQRIAQAKAWIEQQMNEGGIAC
;
A
#
# COMPACT_ATOMS: atom_id res chain seq x y z
N SER A 1 9.45 15.03 12.14
CA SER A 1 8.84 13.71 12.36
C SER A 1 7.95 13.37 11.17
N ILE A 2 7.84 12.10 10.81
CA ILE A 2 6.79 11.64 9.87
C ILE A 2 5.50 11.54 10.68
N THR A 3 4.42 12.18 10.22
CA THR A 3 3.16 12.27 10.97
C THR A 3 2.11 11.26 10.49
N ALA A 4 2.13 10.87 9.22
CA ALA A 4 1.23 9.89 8.60
C ALA A 4 1.93 9.29 7.37
N VAL A 5 1.52 8.10 6.93
CA VAL A 5 2.02 7.45 5.71
C VAL A 5 0.83 7.03 4.84
N HIS A 6 0.84 7.43 3.57
CA HIS A 6 -0.10 6.93 2.58
C HIS A 6 0.42 5.61 1.98
N LEU A 7 -0.49 4.66 1.82
CA LEU A 7 -0.26 3.37 1.21
C LEU A 7 -0.96 3.36 -0.14
N LYS A 8 -0.20 3.20 -1.22
CA LYS A 8 -0.69 2.88 -2.56
C LYS A 8 0.37 2.10 -3.29
N ASP A 9 -0.05 1.27 -4.23
CA ASP A 9 0.87 0.61 -5.13
C ASP A 9 1.08 1.43 -6.41
N THR A 10 2.23 1.24 -7.04
CA THR A 10 2.63 1.96 -8.25
C THR A 10 3.47 1.07 -9.15
N VAL A 11 3.48 1.36 -10.45
CA VAL A 11 4.42 0.78 -11.41
C VAL A 11 5.46 1.83 -11.76
N ALA A 12 6.74 1.50 -11.63
CA ALA A 12 7.84 2.40 -11.93
C ALA A 12 7.92 2.74 -13.43
N VAL A 13 8.50 3.91 -13.73
CA VAL A 13 8.88 4.29 -15.10
C VAL A 13 9.97 3.33 -15.59
N GLY A 14 9.88 2.90 -16.85
CA GLY A 14 10.85 1.99 -17.45
C GLY A 14 10.92 2.13 -18.97
N PRO A 15 11.79 1.36 -19.65
CA PRO A 15 11.86 1.39 -21.11
C PRO A 15 10.50 1.10 -21.74
N GLY A 16 9.93 2.08 -22.43
CA GLY A 16 8.61 1.98 -23.07
C GLY A 16 7.40 2.13 -22.14
N SER A 17 7.59 2.45 -20.85
CA SER A 17 6.50 2.66 -19.89
C SER A 17 6.66 3.99 -19.15
N ALA A 18 5.59 4.79 -19.13
CA ALA A 18 5.53 6.00 -18.32
C ALA A 18 5.31 5.73 -16.82
N GLY A 19 5.24 4.46 -16.41
CA GLY A 19 4.82 4.06 -15.07
C GLY A 19 3.32 4.26 -14.84
N GLN A 20 2.86 3.92 -13.65
CA GLN A 20 1.48 4.11 -13.22
C GLN A 20 1.44 4.46 -11.73
N PHE A 21 0.94 5.64 -11.39
CA PHE A 21 1.00 6.20 -10.03
C PHE A 21 -0.37 6.29 -9.33
N ARG A 22 -1.41 5.87 -10.04
CA ARG A 22 -2.81 5.90 -9.64
C ARG A 22 -3.48 4.63 -10.15
N ASP A 23 -4.46 4.13 -9.40
CA ASP A 23 -5.33 3.06 -9.86
C ASP A 23 -4.63 1.70 -10.12
N VAL A 24 -3.49 1.47 -9.44
CA VAL A 24 -2.81 0.16 -9.39
C VAL A 24 -3.37 -0.62 -8.19
N PRO A 25 -3.96 -1.82 -8.39
CA PRO A 25 -4.38 -2.67 -7.29
C PRO A 25 -3.20 -3.05 -6.39
N PHE A 26 -3.43 -3.14 -5.08
CA PHE A 26 -2.40 -3.55 -4.13
C PHE A 26 -1.88 -4.95 -4.44
N GLY A 27 -0.55 -5.07 -4.59
CA GLY A 27 0.12 -6.33 -4.92
C GLY A 27 0.33 -6.56 -6.42
N GLU A 28 -0.20 -5.67 -7.27
CA GLU A 28 0.03 -5.72 -8.73
C GLU A 28 1.12 -4.73 -9.19
N GLY A 29 1.58 -3.82 -8.32
CA GLY A 29 2.66 -2.89 -8.63
C GLY A 29 4.03 -3.39 -8.16
N CYS A 30 4.93 -2.44 -7.89
CA CYS A 30 6.32 -2.71 -7.53
C CYS A 30 6.72 -2.15 -6.16
N VAL A 31 5.76 -1.73 -5.32
CA VAL A 31 6.07 -1.27 -3.96
C VAL A 31 6.34 -2.49 -3.06
N ASP A 32 7.52 -2.54 -2.46
CA ASP A 32 7.87 -3.55 -1.46
C ASP A 32 7.33 -3.14 -0.07
N PHE A 33 6.06 -3.47 0.18
CA PHE A 33 5.36 -3.10 1.40
C PHE A 33 5.95 -3.76 2.65
N ALA A 34 6.24 -5.07 2.60
CA ALA A 34 6.83 -5.77 3.73
C ALA A 34 8.18 -5.15 4.15
N HIS A 35 9.06 -4.84 3.20
CA HIS A 35 10.31 -4.14 3.50
C HIS A 35 10.08 -2.73 4.05
N ALA A 36 9.17 -1.95 3.45
CA ALA A 36 8.86 -0.60 3.93
C ALA A 36 8.33 -0.62 5.37
N PHE A 37 7.45 -1.55 5.71
CA PHE A 37 6.94 -1.73 7.08
C PHE A 37 8.03 -2.17 8.05
N ALA A 38 8.93 -3.07 7.64
CA ALA A 38 10.08 -3.47 8.46
C ALA A 38 10.98 -2.29 8.81
N VAL A 39 11.29 -1.42 7.83
CA VAL A 39 12.07 -0.20 8.06
C VAL A 39 11.34 0.76 8.99
N LEU A 40 10.05 1.04 8.74
CA LEU A 40 9.26 1.94 9.59
C LEU A 40 9.15 1.41 11.03
N ASN A 41 8.98 0.11 11.20
CA ASN A 41 8.94 -0.55 12.51
C ASN A 41 10.28 -0.41 13.25
N ALA A 42 11.40 -0.68 12.57
CA ALA A 42 12.75 -0.54 13.11
C ALA A 42 13.09 0.91 13.51
N LEU A 43 12.58 1.89 12.77
CA LEU A 43 12.68 3.31 13.09
C LEU A 43 11.74 3.76 14.21
N GLY A 44 10.90 2.86 14.75
CA GLY A 44 9.96 3.18 15.82
C GLY A 44 8.82 4.08 15.37
N TYR A 45 8.43 4.04 14.10
CA TYR A 45 7.26 4.77 13.62
C TYR A 45 5.99 4.29 14.32
N ARG A 46 5.15 5.22 14.75
CA ARG A 46 3.89 4.98 15.50
C ARG A 46 2.73 5.83 14.98
N GLY A 47 2.90 6.49 13.84
CA GLY A 47 1.83 7.26 13.22
C GLY A 47 0.86 6.38 12.42
N PRO A 48 -0.27 6.96 11.96
CA PRO A 48 -1.25 6.24 11.17
C PRO A 48 -0.79 5.94 9.74
N TYR A 49 -1.31 4.82 9.22
CA TYR A 49 -1.28 4.45 7.82
C TYR A 49 -2.64 4.70 7.17
N LEU A 50 -2.64 5.17 5.92
CA LEU A 50 -3.87 5.45 5.17
C LEU A 50 -3.84 4.73 3.82
N LEU A 51 -4.85 3.92 3.52
CA LEU A 51 -5.03 3.32 2.19
C LEU A 51 -5.51 4.39 1.20
N GLU A 52 -4.65 4.77 0.25
CA GLU A 52 -4.97 5.71 -0.83
C GLU A 52 -5.55 4.91 -2.01
N MET A 53 -6.87 4.95 -2.14
CA MET A 53 -7.65 4.22 -3.16
C MET A 53 -8.65 5.17 -3.84
N TRP A 54 -9.07 4.81 -5.06
CA TRP A 54 -10.06 5.57 -5.83
C TRP A 54 -11.33 4.74 -6.06
N ALA A 55 -12.49 5.34 -5.82
CA ALA A 55 -13.79 4.74 -6.12
C ALA A 55 -14.00 4.62 -7.63
N ARG A 56 -14.65 3.54 -8.07
CA ARG A 56 -14.90 3.28 -9.51
C ARG A 56 -16.37 3.29 -9.92
N GLU A 57 -17.28 3.62 -9.00
CA GLU A 57 -18.73 3.75 -9.24
C GLU A 57 -19.39 2.51 -9.87
N ASP A 58 -18.80 1.33 -9.70
CA ASP A 58 -19.26 0.07 -10.27
C ASP A 58 -19.85 -0.89 -9.23
N GLY A 59 -20.08 -0.39 -8.02
CA GLY A 59 -20.67 -1.14 -6.91
C GLY A 59 -19.70 -2.11 -6.20
N GLN A 60 -18.45 -2.24 -6.64
CA GLN A 60 -17.48 -3.20 -6.09
C GLN A 60 -16.49 -2.58 -5.09
N ASP A 61 -16.59 -1.27 -4.81
CA ASP A 61 -15.61 -0.55 -3.98
C ASP A 61 -15.45 -1.15 -2.58
N LYS A 62 -16.54 -1.59 -1.92
CA LYS A 62 -16.47 -2.25 -0.61
C LYS A 62 -15.63 -3.52 -0.64
N GLN A 63 -15.79 -4.33 -1.69
CA GLN A 63 -15.04 -5.57 -1.86
C GLN A 63 -13.56 -5.26 -2.10
N ARG A 64 -13.25 -4.26 -2.94
CA ARG A 64 -11.86 -3.83 -3.19
C ARG A 64 -11.19 -3.31 -1.93
N ILE A 65 -11.89 -2.50 -1.14
CA ILE A 65 -11.37 -1.99 0.14
C ILE A 65 -11.07 -3.16 1.09
N ALA A 66 -11.96 -4.15 1.20
CA ALA A 66 -11.75 -5.32 2.04
C ALA A 66 -10.54 -6.14 1.59
N GLN A 67 -10.38 -6.37 0.28
CA GLN A 67 -9.25 -7.09 -0.29
C GLN A 67 -7.93 -6.34 -0.08
N ALA A 68 -7.91 -5.04 -0.35
CA ALA A 68 -6.74 -4.18 -0.14
C ALA A 68 -6.31 -4.16 1.32
N LYS A 69 -7.27 -4.03 2.26
CA LYS A 69 -7.01 -4.07 3.69
C LYS A 69 -6.38 -5.41 4.10
N ALA A 70 -7.00 -6.52 3.73
CA ALA A 70 -6.50 -7.85 4.08
C ALA A 70 -5.08 -8.10 3.55
N TRP A 71 -4.82 -7.68 2.31
CA TRP A 71 -3.51 -7.82 1.70
C TRP A 71 -2.45 -6.95 2.40
N ILE A 72 -2.76 -5.70 2.71
CA ILE A 72 -1.84 -4.82 3.45
C ILE A 72 -1.57 -5.33 4.87
N GLU A 73 -2.56 -5.86 5.57
CA GLU A 73 -2.36 -6.46 6.91
C GLU A 73 -1.42 -7.66 6.85
N GLN A 74 -1.50 -8.47 5.79
CA GLN A 74 -0.52 -9.53 5.56
C GLN A 74 0.90 -8.96 5.38
N GLN A 75 1.07 -7.92 4.56
CA GLN A 75 2.36 -7.27 4.36
C GLN A 75 2.90 -6.60 5.63
N MET A 76 2.04 -6.00 6.45
CA MET A 76 2.41 -5.46 7.76
C MET A 76 2.94 -6.56 8.68
N ASN A 77 2.25 -7.70 8.75
CA ASN A 77 2.70 -8.85 9.54
C ASN A 77 4.06 -9.40 9.05
N GLU A 78 4.25 -9.52 7.73
CA GLU A 78 5.54 -9.90 7.13
C GLU A 78 6.65 -8.88 7.45
N GLY A 79 6.31 -7.59 7.52
CA GLY A 79 7.19 -6.50 7.96
C GLY A 79 7.36 -6.37 9.49
N GLY A 80 6.82 -7.31 10.28
CA GLY A 80 6.96 -7.33 11.74
C GLY A 80 6.08 -6.32 12.50
N ILE A 81 5.06 -5.76 11.86
CA ILE A 81 4.00 -4.97 12.49
C ILE A 81 2.78 -5.87 12.69
N ALA A 82 2.45 -6.18 13.94
CA ALA A 82 1.26 -6.99 14.26
C ALA A 82 -0.03 -6.17 14.02
N CYS A 83 -0.98 -6.75 13.29
CA CYS A 83 -2.30 -6.18 13.01
C CYS A 83 -3.43 -7.08 13.49
#